data_AF-A0A2P6V4I3-F1
#
_entry.id   AF-A0A2P6V4I3-F1
#
_cell.length_a   1.000
_cell.length_b   1.000
_cell.length_c   1.000
_cell.angle_alpha   90.00
_cell.angle_beta   90.00
_cell.angle_gamma   90.00
#
_symmetry.space_group_name_H-M   'P 1'
#
loop_
_entity.id
_entity.type
_entity.pdbx_description
1 polymer ?
#
loop_
_entity_poly.entity_id
_entity_poly.type
_entity_poly.pdbx_seq_one_letter_code
_entity_poly.pdbx_strand_id
1 'polypeptide(L)'
;MVAQISTAPRKASWLAPSAAFMLGMLAHAALSASGWTASGQQPGSVRSSVAAAAAATAGSAAGCPDCPLQCPPQQRDKRDQEREAAAEDASGGCSGVCFEQEDYDSMFTARVSMSNYFLDDFLENHKPHPHYPAFQELVSTLHHSQDSPYKGFQLPADMPEFEYGMTHVTQASLNFLATLHPEPVKFMIEVGSFVGNSAALFGGRVAQHGGTLLCIDSWTGDLNMVLHPDFVPAMARDASGNPRIYERFMQEMVANQLTGTVVPLRLPSTTGARLLSTLQWTVDVLYLDSAHEFGETFLELTMWWEVLRPGGVMMGDDYVWHSVKHDLDLFVKINGLTLTFNPEEGEETCIAAGTEEASVVHRDSRFVVFHDRAPAATAHLQIVPVQHIDNVNSLNPCAADHALVSDMLLLGREVLSRLHPDAPRRFGFHRAPFCSIYHLHMHALALPFLPGAMTFKYPTHWTPWWLAAEDALAALQPPPTAKDAGGGGGGGKGL
;
A
#
# COMPACT_ATOMS: atom_id res chain seq x y z
N MET A 1 5.25 -14.06 -4.03
CA MET A 1 5.50 -14.39 -2.59
C MET A 1 4.45 -15.32 -1.98
N VAL A 2 4.79 -16.26 -1.07
CA VAL A 2 3.83 -17.27 -0.56
C VAL A 2 3.79 -17.35 0.97
N ALA A 3 2.72 -16.88 1.59
CA ALA A 3 2.51 -16.99 3.03
C ALA A 3 1.80 -18.32 3.38
N GLN A 4 2.52 -19.28 3.97
CA GLN A 4 1.85 -20.36 4.68
C GLN A 4 1.43 -19.85 6.06
N ILE A 5 0.15 -19.58 6.20
CA ILE A 5 -0.41 -19.20 7.49
C ILE A 5 -0.77 -20.48 8.26
N SER A 6 0.17 -20.96 9.07
CA SER A 6 0.02 -22.15 9.92
C SER A 6 -1.23 -22.06 10.80
N THR A 7 -2.06 -23.10 10.75
CA THR A 7 -3.30 -23.27 11.50
C THR A 7 -3.06 -23.51 12.99
N ALA A 8 -2.97 -22.46 13.79
CA ALA A 8 -3.50 -22.56 15.14
C ALA A 8 -5.04 -22.75 15.05
N PRO A 9 -5.67 -23.56 15.92
CA PRO A 9 -7.13 -23.60 15.98
C PRO A 9 -7.65 -22.17 16.19
N ARG A 10 -8.55 -21.72 15.30
CA ARG A 10 -9.21 -20.41 15.43
C ARG A 10 -9.77 -20.34 16.86
N LYS A 11 -9.21 -19.51 17.73
CA LYS A 11 -9.85 -19.23 19.03
C LYS A 11 -11.20 -18.61 18.68
N ALA A 12 -12.28 -19.21 19.18
CA ALA A 12 -13.66 -18.76 18.95
C ALA A 12 -13.99 -17.39 19.59
N SER A 13 -12.98 -16.60 19.94
CA SER A 13 -13.11 -15.27 20.49
C SER A 13 -11.99 -14.43 19.86
N TRP A 14 -12.38 -13.54 18.96
CA TRP A 14 -11.59 -12.36 18.65
C TRP A 14 -11.28 -11.68 19.99
N LEU A 15 -10.01 -11.65 20.39
CA LEU A 15 -9.54 -10.54 21.20
C LEU A 15 -9.12 -9.50 20.17
N ALA A 16 -10.03 -8.57 19.90
CA ALA A 16 -9.75 -7.37 19.12
C ALA A 16 -8.43 -6.75 19.59
N PRO A 17 -7.67 -6.07 18.69
CA PRO A 17 -6.66 -5.13 19.13
C PRO A 17 -7.36 -4.20 20.14
N SER A 18 -6.83 -4.10 21.37
CA SER A 18 -7.45 -3.29 22.42
C SER A 18 -7.83 -1.92 21.87
N ALA A 19 -8.95 -1.32 22.28
CA ALA A 19 -9.40 0.00 21.80
C ALA A 19 -8.30 1.09 21.76
N ALA A 20 -7.28 0.97 22.63
CA ALA A 20 -6.08 1.80 22.63
C ALA A 20 -5.22 1.72 21.34
N PHE A 21 -5.25 0.59 20.63
CA PHE A 21 -4.51 0.33 19.39
C PHE A 21 -5.20 0.95 18.16
N MET A 22 -6.52 0.80 18.06
CA MET A 22 -7.35 1.44 17.01
C MET A 22 -7.37 2.97 17.15
N LEU A 23 -7.46 3.49 18.38
CA LEU A 23 -7.28 4.91 18.67
C LEU A 23 -5.87 5.41 18.34
N GLY A 24 -4.84 4.55 18.46
CA GLY A 24 -3.47 4.86 18.08
C GLY A 24 -3.27 5.04 16.57
N MET A 25 -3.90 4.20 15.74
CA MET A 25 -3.86 4.32 14.27
C MET A 25 -4.60 5.57 13.79
N LEU A 26 -5.78 5.87 14.36
CA LEU A 26 -6.53 7.09 14.05
C LEU A 26 -5.81 8.36 14.53
N ALA A 27 -5.13 8.32 15.68
CA ALA A 27 -4.33 9.45 16.15
C ALA A 27 -3.10 9.70 15.26
N HIS A 28 -2.47 8.67 14.71
CA HIS A 28 -1.37 8.83 13.75
C HIS A 28 -1.86 9.43 12.41
N ALA A 29 -3.00 8.97 11.90
CA ALA A 29 -3.62 9.51 10.69
C ALA A 29 -4.14 10.95 10.86
N ALA A 30 -4.64 11.29 12.05
CA ALA A 30 -5.09 12.65 12.38
C ALA A 30 -3.92 13.63 12.57
N LEU A 31 -2.79 13.17 13.11
CA LEU A 31 -1.58 13.99 13.26
C LEU A 31 -0.87 14.25 11.92
N SER A 32 -1.02 13.38 10.91
CA SER A 32 -0.60 13.66 9.54
C SER A 32 -1.56 14.60 8.78
N ALA A 33 -2.83 14.68 9.20
CA ALA A 33 -3.86 15.48 8.53
C ALA A 33 -4.06 16.89 9.12
N SER A 34 -3.53 17.20 10.31
CA SER A 34 -3.66 18.51 10.95
C SER A 34 -2.54 19.50 10.59
N GLY A 35 -1.88 19.33 9.46
CA GLY A 35 -1.04 20.34 8.85
C GLY A 35 -1.81 21.05 7.76
N TRP A 36 -2.68 22.01 8.13
CA TRP A 36 -3.06 23.22 7.37
C TRP A 36 -4.31 23.86 8.00
N THR A 37 -4.15 24.99 8.70
CA THR A 37 -4.95 26.20 8.48
C THR A 37 -4.36 27.40 9.25
N ALA A 38 -4.18 28.49 8.49
CA ALA A 38 -4.34 29.90 8.85
C ALA A 38 -3.44 30.56 9.93
N SER A 39 -2.45 31.31 9.41
CA SER A 39 -2.19 32.73 9.68
C SER A 39 -2.36 33.29 11.11
N GLY A 40 -1.22 33.66 11.70
CA GLY A 40 -1.00 35.01 12.23
C GLY A 40 -1.70 35.41 13.53
N GLN A 41 -1.11 35.04 14.68
CA GLN A 41 -0.95 35.93 15.84
C GLN A 41 0.13 35.38 16.80
N GLN A 42 0.92 36.30 17.35
CA GLN A 42 2.08 36.09 18.23
C GLN A 42 1.70 35.79 19.71
N PRO A 43 2.67 35.42 20.59
CA PRO A 43 2.52 34.28 21.50
C PRO A 43 2.12 34.64 22.94
N GLY A 44 1.48 33.68 23.62
CA GLY A 44 1.23 33.70 25.06
C GLY A 44 1.22 32.29 25.63
N SER A 45 2.28 31.99 26.39
CA SER A 45 2.52 30.84 27.27
C SER A 45 1.33 29.94 27.65
N VAL A 46 1.47 28.61 27.53
CA VAL A 46 1.22 27.67 28.66
C VAL A 46 2.13 26.43 28.52
N ARG A 47 2.78 26.11 29.64
CA ARG A 47 3.65 24.97 29.90
C ARG A 47 2.90 23.63 29.92
N SER A 48 3.61 22.59 29.48
CA SER A 48 3.60 21.20 29.97
C SER A 48 2.44 20.70 30.84
N SER A 49 1.82 19.59 30.44
CA SER A 49 1.84 18.37 31.25
C SER A 49 1.24 17.19 30.48
N VAL A 50 2.15 16.35 29.99
CA VAL A 50 1.93 14.92 29.84
C VAL A 50 1.85 14.31 31.25
N ALA A 51 1.00 13.29 31.41
CA ALA A 51 0.83 12.41 32.57
C ALA A 51 -0.38 12.71 33.47
N ALA A 52 -1.48 11.97 33.27
CA ALA A 52 -2.12 11.14 34.29
C ALA A 52 -3.51 10.67 33.80
N ALA A 53 -3.61 9.42 33.35
CA ALA A 53 -4.87 8.69 33.32
C ALA A 53 -4.62 7.18 33.36
N ALA A 54 -4.06 6.73 34.48
CA ALA A 54 -4.24 5.36 34.96
C ALA A 54 -4.87 5.47 36.35
N ALA A 55 -5.91 4.66 36.57
CA ALA A 55 -6.70 4.50 37.80
C ALA A 55 -7.69 5.64 38.14
N ALA A 56 -8.99 5.35 38.01
CA ALA A 56 -9.79 4.87 39.15
C ALA A 56 -11.27 4.72 38.77
N THR A 57 -11.76 3.51 38.93
CA THR A 57 -13.17 3.16 39.06
C THR A 57 -13.73 3.59 40.43
N ALA A 58 -15.04 3.83 40.44
CA ALA A 58 -15.96 3.81 41.58
C ALA A 58 -16.02 5.03 42.53
N GLY A 59 -17.25 5.54 42.68
CA GLY A 59 -17.88 5.54 44.01
C GLY A 59 -18.19 6.88 44.67
N SER A 60 -19.50 7.18 44.65
CA SER A 60 -20.27 7.84 45.71
C SER A 60 -20.10 9.33 46.01
N ALA A 61 -21.27 9.97 46.05
CA ALA A 61 -21.56 11.25 46.67
C ALA A 61 -21.13 11.32 48.14
N ALA A 62 -20.55 12.46 48.51
CA ALA A 62 -20.70 13.08 49.82
C ALA A 62 -20.24 14.53 49.70
N GLY A 63 -21.14 15.47 49.99
CA GLY A 63 -20.78 16.88 50.09
C GLY A 63 -19.86 17.14 51.27
N CYS A 64 -19.15 18.26 51.20
CA CYS A 64 -18.78 18.98 52.41
C CYS A 64 -18.87 20.50 52.17
N PRO A 65 -19.22 21.24 53.22
CA PRO A 65 -19.69 22.62 53.18
C PRO A 65 -18.54 23.60 53.40
N ASP A 66 -18.90 24.88 53.41
CA ASP A 66 -18.13 26.05 53.88
C ASP A 66 -17.28 26.78 52.83
N CYS A 67 -17.95 27.64 52.06
CA CYS A 67 -17.40 28.95 51.73
C CYS A 67 -18.49 30.03 51.94
N PRO A 68 -18.32 30.95 52.91
CA PRO A 68 -19.26 32.02 53.14
C PRO A 68 -18.85 33.23 52.30
N LEU A 69 -19.70 33.68 51.39
CA LEU A 69 -19.92 35.10 51.04
C LEU A 69 -21.05 35.17 49.99
N GLN A 70 -22.14 35.80 50.40
CA GLN A 70 -23.37 36.00 49.64
C GLN A 70 -23.18 37.09 48.56
N CYS A 71 -23.63 36.81 47.33
CA CYS A 71 -24.00 37.84 46.36
C CYS A 71 -25.53 37.86 46.20
N PRO A 72 -26.18 39.04 46.14
CA PRO A 72 -27.64 39.18 46.09
C PRO A 72 -28.23 38.82 44.71
N PRO A 73 -29.53 38.50 44.62
CA PRO A 73 -30.14 37.96 43.42
C PRO A 73 -30.40 39.07 42.40
N GLN A 74 -29.73 39.03 41.25
CA GLN A 74 -30.15 39.81 40.09
C GLN A 74 -30.94 38.93 39.12
N GLN A 75 -32.11 39.44 38.80
CA GLN A 75 -33.16 38.86 37.97
C GLN A 75 -32.61 38.49 36.59
N ARG A 76 -32.83 37.23 36.18
CA ARG A 76 -32.57 36.79 34.80
C ARG A 76 -33.55 37.47 33.84
N ASP A 77 -33.00 38.01 32.75
CA ASP A 77 -33.75 38.63 31.65
C ASP A 77 -34.57 37.53 30.93
N LYS A 78 -35.80 37.85 30.50
CA LYS A 78 -36.67 36.93 29.74
C LYS A 78 -36.00 36.41 28.45
N ARG A 79 -35.02 37.15 27.93
CA ARG A 79 -34.22 36.74 26.76
C ARG A 79 -33.24 35.59 27.02
N ASP A 80 -32.87 35.34 28.27
CA ASP A 80 -32.04 34.18 28.64
C ASP A 80 -32.90 32.91 28.77
N GLN A 81 -34.15 33.05 29.21
CA GLN A 81 -35.11 31.93 29.23
C GLN A 81 -35.53 31.49 27.83
N GLU A 82 -35.66 32.41 26.87
CA GLU A 82 -35.94 32.07 25.47
C GLU A 82 -34.73 31.44 24.76
N ARG A 83 -33.49 31.71 25.21
CA ARG A 83 -32.27 31.04 24.71
C ARG A 83 -32.05 29.66 25.33
N GLU A 84 -32.40 29.43 26.59
CA GLU A 84 -32.40 28.09 27.21
C GLU A 84 -33.54 27.22 26.62
N ALA A 85 -34.72 27.79 26.32
CA ALA A 85 -35.78 27.05 25.62
C ALA A 85 -35.39 26.69 24.17
N ALA A 86 -34.65 27.55 23.47
CA ALA A 86 -34.11 27.23 22.15
C ALA A 86 -32.93 26.24 22.20
N ALA A 87 -32.19 26.16 23.31
CA ALA A 87 -31.14 25.17 23.53
C ALA A 87 -31.70 23.81 23.98
N GLU A 88 -32.84 23.80 24.69
CA GLU A 88 -33.55 22.58 25.05
C GLU A 88 -34.39 22.03 23.88
N ASP A 89 -34.90 22.86 22.97
CA ASP A 89 -35.54 22.40 21.72
C ASP A 89 -34.52 22.00 20.63
N ALA A 90 -33.26 22.43 20.77
CA ALA A 90 -32.12 21.88 20.02
C ALA A 90 -31.55 20.59 20.63
N SER A 91 -32.21 20.02 21.65
CA SER A 91 -32.00 18.62 22.09
C SER A 91 -32.84 17.61 21.30
N GLY A 92 -33.50 18.06 20.23
CA GLY A 92 -33.99 17.22 19.16
C GLY A 92 -32.86 16.39 18.56
N GLY A 93 -32.66 15.19 19.14
CA GLY A 93 -31.96 14.05 18.57
C GLY A 93 -30.74 14.40 17.73
N CYS A 94 -29.64 14.76 18.39
CA CYS A 94 -28.35 14.44 17.79
C CYS A 94 -28.24 12.91 17.80
N SER A 95 -28.76 12.26 16.76
CA SER A 95 -28.44 10.88 16.41
C SER A 95 -27.00 10.85 15.92
N GLY A 96 -26.07 11.22 16.82
CA GLY A 96 -24.68 10.86 16.66
C GLY A 96 -24.67 9.35 16.67
N VAL A 97 -24.39 8.74 15.52
CA VAL A 97 -24.12 7.31 15.43
C VAL A 97 -22.85 7.08 16.26
N CYS A 98 -23.01 6.71 17.52
CA CYS A 98 -21.94 6.19 18.33
C CYS A 98 -21.69 4.78 17.81
N PHE A 99 -20.61 4.58 17.05
CA PHE A 99 -20.21 3.25 16.62
C PHE A 99 -19.88 2.41 17.85
N GLU A 100 -20.59 1.30 18.04
CA GLU A 100 -20.29 0.33 19.09
C GLU A 100 -19.07 -0.52 18.70
N GLN A 101 -18.49 -1.25 19.66
CA GLN A 101 -17.32 -2.09 19.40
C GLN A 101 -17.60 -3.16 18.31
N GLU A 102 -18.84 -3.66 18.24
CA GLU A 102 -19.30 -4.56 17.17
C GLU A 102 -19.29 -3.90 15.78
N ASP A 103 -19.51 -2.58 15.69
CA ASP A 103 -19.46 -1.86 14.42
C ASP A 103 -18.03 -1.81 13.87
N TYR A 104 -17.02 -1.65 14.74
CA TYR A 104 -15.61 -1.67 14.35
C TYR A 104 -15.13 -3.07 13.94
N ASP A 105 -15.60 -4.11 14.62
CA ASP A 105 -15.32 -5.51 14.25
C ASP A 105 -15.93 -5.86 12.86
N SER A 106 -16.94 -5.10 12.41
CA SER A 106 -17.57 -5.25 11.10
C SER A 106 -16.89 -4.47 9.95
N MET A 107 -15.93 -3.58 10.24
CA MET A 107 -15.34 -2.70 9.21
C MET A 107 -14.36 -3.42 8.28
N PHE A 108 -13.69 -4.47 8.77
CA PHE A 108 -12.61 -5.18 8.06
C PHE A 108 -12.92 -6.67 7.89
N THR A 109 -14.19 -7.04 7.70
CA THR A 109 -14.62 -8.44 7.51
C THR A 109 -15.16 -8.69 6.11
N ALA A 110 -14.94 -9.89 5.60
CA ALA A 110 -15.61 -10.39 4.41
C ALA A 110 -17.09 -10.75 4.68
N ARG A 111 -17.51 -10.81 5.94
CA ARG A 111 -18.92 -11.02 6.27
C ARG A 111 -19.74 -9.79 5.90
N VAL A 112 -20.89 -10.02 5.29
CA VAL A 112 -21.82 -8.93 4.99
C VAL A 112 -22.49 -8.51 6.30
N SER A 113 -22.23 -7.26 6.72
CA SER A 113 -22.81 -6.69 7.95
C SER A 113 -24.19 -6.06 7.74
N MET A 114 -24.56 -5.75 6.48
CA MET A 114 -25.85 -5.19 6.13
C MET A 114 -26.77 -6.28 5.55
N SER A 115 -27.81 -6.66 6.29
CA SER A 115 -28.89 -7.44 5.69
C SER A 115 -29.73 -6.54 4.80
N ASN A 116 -30.09 -7.04 3.62
CA ASN A 116 -31.11 -6.44 2.80
C ASN A 116 -31.98 -7.55 2.20
N TYR A 117 -33.22 -7.20 1.85
CA TYR A 117 -34.22 -8.16 1.39
C TYR A 117 -33.70 -9.10 0.29
N PHE A 118 -32.89 -8.60 -0.65
CA PHE A 118 -32.37 -9.41 -1.76
C PHE A 118 -31.33 -10.43 -1.30
N LEU A 119 -30.46 -10.04 -0.37
CA LEU A 119 -29.47 -10.96 0.20
C LEU A 119 -30.15 -12.01 1.07
N ASP A 120 -31.12 -11.61 1.89
CA ASP A 120 -31.86 -12.53 2.77
C ASP A 120 -32.63 -13.56 1.94
N ASP A 121 -33.35 -13.13 0.90
CA ASP A 121 -34.03 -14.02 -0.05
C ASP A 121 -33.04 -14.96 -0.76
N PHE A 122 -31.88 -14.46 -1.18
CA PHE A 122 -30.85 -15.29 -1.78
C PHE A 122 -30.38 -16.39 -0.81
N LEU A 123 -30.06 -16.04 0.43
CA LEU A 123 -29.57 -16.97 1.45
C LEU A 123 -30.61 -18.05 1.79
N GLU A 124 -31.89 -17.66 1.91
CA GLU A 124 -32.99 -18.59 2.18
C GLU A 124 -33.20 -19.59 1.04
N ASN A 125 -33.12 -19.13 -0.21
CA ASN A 125 -33.40 -19.93 -1.39
C ASN A 125 -32.21 -20.82 -1.82
N HIS A 126 -30.97 -20.33 -1.67
CA HIS A 126 -29.78 -21.03 -2.18
C HIS A 126 -29.05 -21.85 -1.11
N LYS A 127 -29.21 -21.51 0.17
CA LYS A 127 -28.58 -22.19 1.31
C LYS A 127 -27.08 -22.46 1.06
N PRO A 128 -26.26 -21.40 0.96
CA PRO A 128 -24.81 -21.55 0.80
C PRO A 128 -24.22 -22.49 1.84
N HIS A 129 -23.23 -23.28 1.43
CA HIS A 129 -22.59 -24.26 2.30
C HIS A 129 -21.18 -24.59 1.80
N PRO A 130 -20.27 -25.06 2.68
CA PRO A 130 -18.92 -25.44 2.29
C PRO A 130 -18.86 -26.60 1.29
N HIS A 131 -18.37 -26.31 0.09
CA HIS A 131 -18.00 -27.29 -0.93
C HIS A 131 -17.03 -26.68 -1.95
N TYR A 132 -16.38 -27.51 -2.77
CA TYR A 132 -15.55 -27.05 -3.89
C TYR A 132 -16.44 -26.88 -5.13
N PRO A 133 -16.61 -25.65 -5.65
CA PRO A 133 -17.49 -25.42 -6.77
C PRO A 133 -16.82 -25.89 -8.08
N ALA A 134 -17.61 -26.49 -8.98
CA ALA A 134 -17.15 -26.86 -10.31
C ALA A 134 -17.26 -25.67 -11.28
N PHE A 135 -16.47 -25.65 -12.35
CA PHE A 135 -16.52 -24.60 -13.39
C PHE A 135 -17.95 -24.18 -13.79
N GLN A 136 -18.82 -25.15 -14.09
CA GLN A 136 -20.19 -24.86 -14.52
C GLN A 136 -21.02 -24.19 -13.42
N GLU A 137 -20.77 -24.53 -12.16
CA GLU A 137 -21.43 -23.89 -11.02
C GLU A 137 -21.03 -22.42 -10.93
N LEU A 138 -19.74 -22.10 -11.04
CA LEU A 138 -19.26 -20.71 -11.06
C LEU A 138 -19.95 -19.93 -12.17
N VAL A 139 -19.99 -20.47 -13.39
CA VAL A 139 -20.62 -19.81 -14.54
C VAL A 139 -22.12 -19.58 -14.30
N SER A 140 -22.84 -20.59 -13.81
CA SER A 140 -24.28 -20.48 -13.56
C SER A 140 -24.63 -19.53 -12.41
N THR A 141 -23.83 -19.51 -11.36
CA THR A 141 -24.08 -18.70 -10.16
C THR A 141 -23.65 -17.25 -10.38
N LEU A 142 -22.47 -17.02 -11.00
CA LEU A 142 -21.85 -15.71 -11.09
C LEU A 142 -22.20 -14.96 -12.38
N HIS A 143 -22.34 -15.68 -13.49
CA HIS A 143 -22.68 -15.08 -14.79
C HIS A 143 -24.15 -15.28 -15.16
N HIS A 144 -24.92 -16.00 -14.33
CA HIS A 144 -26.32 -16.35 -14.61
C HIS A 144 -26.50 -17.00 -16.01
N SER A 145 -25.53 -17.82 -16.40
CA SER A 145 -25.41 -18.39 -17.74
C SER A 145 -25.12 -19.90 -17.68
N GLN A 146 -25.54 -20.64 -18.71
CA GLN A 146 -25.08 -22.02 -18.93
C GLN A 146 -23.90 -22.09 -19.90
N ASP A 147 -23.67 -21.03 -20.65
CA ASP A 147 -22.60 -20.91 -21.61
C ASP A 147 -21.34 -20.33 -20.95
N SER A 148 -20.17 -20.87 -21.34
CA SER A 148 -18.86 -20.35 -20.95
C SER A 148 -18.79 -18.82 -21.16
N PRO A 149 -18.17 -18.06 -20.24
CA PRO A 149 -18.01 -16.61 -20.38
C PRO A 149 -17.17 -16.22 -21.61
N TYR A 150 -16.47 -17.18 -22.22
CA TYR A 150 -15.71 -17.01 -23.47
C TYR A 150 -16.53 -17.32 -24.74
N LYS A 151 -17.78 -17.79 -24.61
CA LYS A 151 -18.59 -18.18 -25.77
C LYS A 151 -18.80 -16.99 -26.70
N GLY A 152 -18.34 -17.12 -27.94
CA GLY A 152 -18.46 -16.08 -28.96
C GLY A 152 -17.49 -14.91 -28.77
N PHE A 153 -16.54 -15.00 -27.84
CA PHE A 153 -15.50 -13.99 -27.68
C PHE A 153 -14.65 -13.91 -28.96
N GLN A 154 -14.47 -12.68 -29.44
CA GLN A 154 -13.55 -12.33 -30.51
C GLN A 154 -12.81 -11.08 -30.06
N LEU A 155 -11.49 -11.07 -30.21
CA LEU A 155 -10.71 -9.87 -29.94
C LEU A 155 -11.17 -8.75 -30.89
N PRO A 156 -11.51 -7.55 -30.40
CA PRO A 156 -11.87 -6.44 -31.26
C PRO A 156 -10.77 -6.14 -32.30
N ALA A 157 -11.16 -5.90 -33.55
CA ALA A 157 -10.22 -5.73 -34.66
C ALA A 157 -9.30 -4.49 -34.52
N ASP A 158 -9.70 -3.53 -33.70
CA ASP A 158 -8.98 -2.30 -33.38
C ASP A 158 -8.15 -2.41 -32.08
N MET A 159 -8.04 -3.61 -31.49
CA MET A 159 -7.14 -3.84 -30.36
C MET A 159 -5.68 -3.72 -30.83
N PRO A 160 -4.86 -2.90 -30.15
CA PRO A 160 -3.45 -2.78 -30.50
C PRO A 160 -2.69 -4.05 -30.13
N GLU A 161 -1.77 -4.45 -31.02
CA GLU A 161 -0.76 -5.46 -30.73
C GLU A 161 -0.03 -5.10 -29.44
N PHE A 162 0.14 -6.10 -28.59
CA PHE A 162 0.69 -5.92 -27.26
C PHE A 162 1.16 -7.26 -26.76
N GLU A 163 2.39 -7.28 -26.28
CA GLU A 163 2.98 -8.41 -25.60
C GLU A 163 3.45 -7.90 -24.24
N TYR A 164 2.84 -8.41 -23.17
CA TYR A 164 3.28 -8.10 -21.81
C TYR A 164 4.26 -9.18 -21.40
N GLY A 165 5.56 -8.87 -21.50
CA GLY A 165 6.62 -9.84 -21.22
C GLY A 165 6.90 -10.09 -19.74
N MET A 166 6.03 -9.62 -18.83
CA MET A 166 6.25 -9.66 -17.39
C MET A 166 5.15 -10.44 -16.69
N THR A 167 5.55 -11.39 -15.86
CA THR A 167 4.72 -11.98 -14.81
C THR A 167 5.63 -12.30 -13.63
N HIS A 168 5.19 -11.96 -12.43
CA HIS A 168 5.93 -12.27 -11.21
C HIS A 168 5.73 -13.71 -10.75
N VAL A 169 4.70 -14.39 -11.28
CA VAL A 169 4.49 -15.82 -11.08
C VAL A 169 5.36 -16.58 -12.07
N THR A 170 6.22 -17.44 -11.55
CA THR A 170 7.12 -18.28 -12.33
C THR A 170 6.86 -19.76 -12.07
N GLN A 171 7.53 -20.63 -12.84
CA GLN A 171 7.52 -22.06 -12.54
C GLN A 171 8.11 -22.37 -11.16
N ALA A 172 9.05 -21.54 -10.66
CA ALA A 172 9.60 -21.68 -9.31
C ALA A 172 8.52 -21.38 -8.26
N SER A 173 7.71 -20.34 -8.44
CA SER A 173 6.59 -20.04 -7.53
C SER A 173 5.57 -21.17 -7.52
N LEU A 174 5.24 -21.77 -8.68
CA LEU A 174 4.35 -22.94 -8.76
C LEU A 174 4.93 -24.18 -8.06
N ASN A 175 6.23 -24.42 -8.20
CA ASN A 175 6.92 -25.52 -7.51
C ASN A 175 6.89 -25.30 -6.00
N PHE A 176 7.15 -24.06 -5.56
CA PHE A 176 7.10 -23.70 -4.15
C PHE A 176 5.70 -23.87 -3.56
N LEU A 177 4.66 -23.41 -4.27
CA LEU A 177 3.27 -23.67 -3.90
C LEU A 177 3.00 -25.18 -3.72
N ALA A 178 3.52 -26.02 -4.61
CA ALA A 178 3.36 -27.47 -4.50
C ALA A 178 4.04 -28.07 -3.24
N THR A 179 5.05 -27.41 -2.68
CA THR A 179 5.66 -27.83 -1.40
C THR A 179 4.78 -27.50 -0.20
N LEU A 180 4.02 -26.41 -0.28
CA LEU A 180 3.17 -25.90 0.80
C LEU A 180 1.76 -26.52 0.74
N HIS A 181 1.30 -26.86 -0.46
CA HIS A 181 0.04 -27.53 -0.73
C HIS A 181 0.27 -28.75 -1.64
N PRO A 182 0.70 -29.89 -1.09
CA PRO A 182 1.04 -31.08 -1.87
C PRO A 182 -0.18 -31.79 -2.48
N GLU A 183 -1.37 -31.55 -1.91
CA GLU A 183 -2.62 -32.09 -2.45
C GLU A 183 -3.03 -31.34 -3.72
N PRO A 184 -3.79 -31.99 -4.63
CA PRO A 184 -4.33 -31.31 -5.81
C PRO A 184 -5.23 -30.13 -5.43
N VAL A 185 -4.95 -28.95 -6.02
CA VAL A 185 -5.76 -27.74 -5.84
C VAL A 185 -7.08 -27.89 -6.60
N LYS A 186 -8.20 -27.89 -5.88
CA LYS A 186 -9.55 -28.06 -6.46
C LYS A 186 -10.19 -26.73 -6.80
N PHE A 187 -10.00 -25.72 -5.94
CA PHE A 187 -10.48 -24.38 -6.20
C PHE A 187 -9.45 -23.33 -5.77
N MET A 188 -9.01 -22.54 -6.74
CA MET A 188 -8.07 -21.43 -6.56
C MET A 188 -8.76 -20.10 -6.88
N ILE A 189 -8.36 -19.06 -6.16
CA ILE A 189 -8.76 -17.68 -6.45
C ILE A 189 -7.51 -16.85 -6.77
N GLU A 190 -7.60 -16.03 -7.80
CA GLU A 190 -6.65 -14.96 -8.11
C GLU A 190 -7.38 -13.63 -8.05
N VAL A 191 -6.83 -12.66 -7.32
CA VAL A 191 -7.40 -11.34 -7.14
C VAL A 191 -6.37 -10.31 -7.58
N GLY A 192 -6.73 -9.50 -8.59
CA GLY A 192 -5.74 -8.73 -9.37
C GLY A 192 -5.14 -9.63 -10.45
N SER A 193 -5.86 -9.77 -11.57
CA SER A 193 -5.51 -10.68 -12.66
C SER A 193 -4.92 -9.96 -13.88
N PHE A 194 -5.13 -8.64 -13.97
CA PHE A 194 -4.62 -7.78 -15.03
C PHE A 194 -4.80 -8.39 -16.43
N VAL A 195 -3.73 -8.53 -17.22
CA VAL A 195 -3.77 -9.13 -18.57
C VAL A 195 -3.75 -10.66 -18.58
N GLY A 196 -3.60 -11.30 -17.42
CA GLY A 196 -3.83 -12.74 -17.24
C GLY A 196 -2.62 -13.66 -17.39
N ASN A 197 -1.38 -13.16 -17.41
CA ASN A 197 -0.21 -14.04 -17.55
C ASN A 197 -0.01 -14.96 -16.32
N SER A 198 -0.22 -14.45 -15.10
CA SER A 198 -0.25 -15.25 -13.86
C SER A 198 -1.40 -16.25 -13.89
N ALA A 199 -2.61 -15.81 -14.26
CA ALA A 199 -3.78 -16.65 -14.42
C ALA A 199 -3.56 -17.79 -15.43
N ALA A 200 -2.78 -17.57 -16.48
CA ALA A 200 -2.46 -18.61 -17.45
C ALA A 200 -1.62 -19.73 -16.81
N LEU A 201 -0.64 -19.37 -16.00
CA LEU A 201 0.22 -20.31 -15.26
C LEU A 201 -0.56 -21.07 -14.18
N PHE A 202 -1.34 -20.36 -13.36
CA PHE A 202 -2.18 -20.98 -12.33
C PHE A 202 -3.27 -21.85 -12.95
N GLY A 203 -3.97 -21.34 -13.97
CA GLY A 203 -5.01 -22.08 -14.69
C GLY A 203 -4.47 -23.36 -15.31
N GLY A 204 -3.30 -23.31 -15.95
CA GLY A 204 -2.63 -24.50 -16.49
C GLY A 204 -2.29 -25.54 -15.41
N ARG A 205 -1.82 -25.10 -14.24
CA ARG A 205 -1.53 -25.98 -13.09
C ARG A 205 -2.79 -26.61 -12.50
N VAL A 206 -3.84 -25.81 -12.29
CA VAL A 206 -5.12 -26.26 -11.72
C VAL A 206 -5.85 -27.20 -12.69
N ALA A 207 -5.79 -26.95 -13.99
CA ALA A 207 -6.37 -27.80 -15.04
C ALA A 207 -5.83 -29.24 -15.01
N GLN A 208 -4.54 -29.43 -14.67
CA GLN A 208 -3.91 -30.76 -14.61
C GLN A 208 -4.60 -31.72 -13.63
N HIS A 209 -5.31 -31.18 -12.65
CA HIS A 209 -6.02 -31.94 -11.63
C HIS A 209 -7.54 -31.76 -11.69
N GLY A 210 -8.07 -31.12 -12.74
CA GLY A 210 -9.49 -30.88 -12.91
C GLY A 210 -10.08 -29.88 -11.89
N GLY A 211 -9.26 -29.02 -11.30
CA GLY A 211 -9.73 -27.93 -10.46
C GLY A 211 -10.25 -26.75 -11.28
N THR A 212 -10.68 -25.70 -10.58
CA THR A 212 -11.17 -24.45 -11.19
C THR A 212 -10.40 -23.25 -10.63
N LEU A 213 -10.15 -22.23 -11.46
CA LEU A 213 -9.58 -20.95 -11.06
C LEU A 213 -10.64 -19.84 -11.26
N LEU A 214 -10.89 -19.05 -10.21
CA LEU A 214 -11.69 -17.83 -10.29
C LEU A 214 -10.77 -16.61 -10.27
N CYS A 215 -10.81 -15.80 -11.33
CA CYS A 215 -10.04 -14.57 -11.45
C CYS A 215 -10.95 -13.37 -11.18
N ILE A 216 -10.64 -12.58 -10.16
CA ILE A 216 -11.38 -11.39 -9.75
C ILE A 216 -10.52 -10.16 -9.96
N ASP A 217 -11.02 -9.24 -10.76
CA ASP A 217 -10.36 -7.97 -11.03
C ASP A 217 -11.44 -6.96 -11.45
N SER A 218 -11.24 -5.66 -11.26
CA SER A 218 -12.12 -4.66 -11.84
C SER A 218 -11.88 -4.48 -13.35
N TRP A 219 -10.66 -4.83 -13.80
CA TRP A 219 -10.04 -4.50 -15.07
C TRP A 219 -10.06 -3.00 -15.38
N THR A 220 -10.12 -2.16 -14.35
CA THR A 220 -10.12 -0.69 -14.49
C THR A 220 -8.72 -0.09 -14.39
N GLY A 221 -7.74 -0.87 -13.94
CA GLY A 221 -6.41 -0.41 -13.55
C GLY A 221 -6.42 0.27 -12.18
N ASP A 222 -5.24 0.32 -11.55
CA ASP A 222 -4.97 1.09 -10.33
C ASP A 222 -4.56 2.54 -10.64
N LEU A 223 -4.19 3.30 -9.61
CA LEU A 223 -3.73 4.68 -9.73
C LEU A 223 -2.51 4.83 -10.67
N ASN A 224 -1.52 3.94 -10.56
CA ASN A 224 -0.30 3.95 -11.36
C ASN A 224 -0.62 3.61 -12.82
N MET A 225 -1.46 2.60 -13.06
CA MET A 225 -1.89 2.19 -14.40
C MET A 225 -2.72 3.27 -15.09
N VAL A 226 -3.46 4.07 -14.33
CA VAL A 226 -4.25 5.19 -14.87
C VAL A 226 -3.36 6.38 -15.23
N LEU A 227 -2.35 6.71 -14.41
CA LEU A 227 -1.57 7.95 -14.53
C LEU A 227 -0.26 7.80 -15.31
N HIS A 228 0.39 6.64 -15.24
CA HIS A 228 1.75 6.47 -15.73
C HIS A 228 1.79 6.08 -17.22
N PRO A 229 2.58 6.77 -18.07
CA PRO A 229 2.62 6.52 -19.52
C PRO A 229 2.97 5.08 -19.92
N ASP A 230 3.78 4.39 -19.12
CA ASP A 230 4.23 3.02 -19.42
C ASP A 230 3.08 1.99 -19.42
N PHE A 231 1.98 2.27 -18.73
CA PHE A 231 0.80 1.41 -18.73
C PHE A 231 -0.19 1.73 -19.85
N VAL A 232 -0.03 2.85 -20.57
CA VAL A 232 -0.93 3.23 -21.67
C VAL A 232 -1.12 2.10 -22.70
N PRO A 233 -0.07 1.37 -23.15
CA PRO A 233 -0.23 0.24 -24.07
C PRO A 233 -1.05 -0.91 -23.48
N ALA A 234 -0.87 -1.21 -22.19
CA ALA A 234 -1.58 -2.28 -21.49
C ALA A 234 -3.06 -1.93 -21.28
N MET A 235 -3.33 -0.71 -20.81
CA MET A 235 -4.68 -0.18 -20.58
C MET A 235 -5.51 -0.14 -21.87
N ALA A 236 -4.85 0.11 -23.01
CA ALA A 236 -5.42 -0.03 -24.35
C ALA A 236 -6.79 0.64 -24.54
N ARG A 237 -6.99 1.84 -23.99
CA ARG A 237 -8.33 2.45 -23.86
C ARG A 237 -9.06 2.57 -25.20
N ASP A 238 -10.37 2.37 -25.18
CA ASP A 238 -11.24 2.61 -26.34
C ASP A 238 -11.47 4.12 -26.59
N ALA A 239 -12.23 4.45 -27.65
CA ALA A 239 -12.56 5.83 -27.99
C ALA A 239 -13.38 6.59 -26.92
N SER A 240 -14.02 5.87 -26.00
CA SER A 240 -14.75 6.42 -24.84
C SER A 240 -13.89 6.47 -23.57
N GLY A 241 -12.63 6.02 -23.64
CA GLY A 241 -11.69 6.01 -22.52
C GLY A 241 -11.77 4.77 -21.63
N ASN A 242 -12.61 3.78 -21.97
CA ASN A 242 -12.73 2.56 -21.17
C ASN A 242 -11.48 1.70 -21.35
N PRO A 243 -10.88 1.19 -20.25
CA PRO A 243 -9.76 0.27 -20.34
C PRO A 243 -10.20 -1.04 -21.00
N ARG A 244 -9.33 -1.60 -21.83
CA ARG A 244 -9.57 -2.85 -22.56
C ARG A 244 -8.67 -4.00 -22.08
N ILE A 245 -8.29 -3.97 -20.80
CA ILE A 245 -7.42 -4.98 -20.18
C ILE A 245 -8.14 -6.34 -20.13
N TYR A 246 -9.45 -6.35 -19.87
CA TYR A 246 -10.24 -7.58 -19.82
C TYR A 246 -10.23 -8.32 -21.16
N GLU A 247 -10.31 -7.61 -22.28
CA GLU A 247 -10.24 -8.19 -23.62
C GLU A 247 -8.90 -8.89 -23.83
N ARG A 248 -7.81 -8.34 -23.28
CA ARG A 248 -6.49 -9.00 -23.27
C ARG A 248 -6.49 -10.25 -22.39
N PHE A 249 -7.03 -10.15 -21.18
CA PHE A 249 -7.20 -11.31 -20.30
C PHE A 249 -7.99 -12.45 -20.98
N MET A 250 -9.11 -12.11 -21.62
CA MET A 250 -9.93 -13.08 -22.34
C MET A 250 -9.17 -13.72 -23.50
N GLN A 251 -8.40 -12.93 -24.26
CA GLN A 251 -7.53 -13.44 -25.31
C GLN A 251 -6.47 -14.39 -24.75
N GLU A 252 -5.83 -14.05 -23.63
CA GLU A 252 -4.81 -14.87 -22.99
C GLU A 252 -5.37 -16.24 -22.58
N MET A 253 -6.57 -16.27 -21.99
CA MET A 253 -7.22 -17.53 -21.59
C MET A 253 -7.63 -18.38 -22.81
N VAL A 254 -8.07 -17.75 -23.90
CA VAL A 254 -8.36 -18.46 -25.17
C VAL A 254 -7.09 -19.03 -25.77
N ALA A 255 -6.01 -18.23 -25.84
CA ALA A 255 -4.73 -18.65 -26.42
C ALA A 255 -4.11 -19.83 -25.66
N ASN A 256 -4.25 -19.86 -24.33
CA ASN A 256 -3.75 -20.92 -23.47
C ASN A 256 -4.73 -22.10 -23.27
N GLN A 257 -5.88 -22.11 -23.95
CA GLN A 257 -6.90 -23.17 -23.87
C GLN A 257 -7.49 -23.38 -22.46
N LEU A 258 -7.66 -22.29 -21.71
CA LEU A 258 -8.10 -22.30 -20.32
C LEU A 258 -9.59 -21.95 -20.12
N THR A 259 -10.35 -21.85 -21.22
CA THR A 259 -11.74 -21.38 -21.25
C THR A 259 -12.77 -22.30 -20.57
N GLY A 260 -12.34 -23.49 -20.13
CA GLY A 260 -13.11 -24.44 -19.31
C GLY A 260 -12.54 -24.65 -17.90
N THR A 261 -11.57 -23.84 -17.49
CA THR A 261 -10.89 -23.94 -16.17
C THR A 261 -10.90 -22.62 -15.44
N VAL A 262 -10.70 -21.51 -16.16
CA VAL A 262 -10.60 -20.17 -15.60
C VAL A 262 -11.93 -19.44 -15.78
N VAL A 263 -12.48 -18.86 -14.72
CA VAL A 263 -13.69 -18.05 -14.76
C VAL A 263 -13.32 -16.61 -14.38
N PRO A 264 -13.48 -15.61 -15.27
CA PRO A 264 -13.23 -14.21 -14.95
C PRO A 264 -14.47 -13.54 -14.38
N LEU A 265 -14.32 -12.77 -13.31
CA LEU A 265 -15.41 -12.03 -12.67
C LEU A 265 -15.00 -10.58 -12.43
N ARG A 266 -15.68 -9.64 -13.12
CA ARG A 266 -15.39 -8.21 -13.00
C ARG A 266 -15.94 -7.63 -11.70
N LEU A 267 -15.12 -7.53 -10.67
CA LEU A 267 -15.48 -6.96 -9.37
C LEU A 267 -14.27 -6.31 -8.69
N PRO A 268 -14.47 -5.27 -7.88
CA PRO A 268 -13.48 -4.88 -6.87
C PRO A 268 -13.21 -6.05 -5.92
N SER A 269 -11.97 -6.19 -5.49
CA SER A 269 -11.50 -7.25 -4.58
C SER A 269 -12.34 -7.37 -3.30
N THR A 270 -12.66 -6.26 -2.64
CA THR A 270 -13.48 -6.26 -1.40
C THR A 270 -14.90 -6.81 -1.62
N THR A 271 -15.51 -6.52 -2.77
CA THR A 271 -16.80 -7.11 -3.17
C THR A 271 -16.66 -8.59 -3.47
N GLY A 272 -15.56 -8.99 -4.12
CA GLY A 272 -15.20 -10.40 -4.34
C GLY A 272 -15.10 -11.19 -3.03
N ALA A 273 -14.37 -10.67 -2.04
CA ALA A 273 -14.22 -11.33 -0.74
C ALA A 273 -15.59 -11.53 -0.06
N ARG A 274 -16.46 -10.50 -0.08
CA ARG A 274 -17.81 -10.59 0.49
C ARG A 274 -18.71 -11.58 -0.23
N LEU A 275 -18.65 -11.59 -1.55
CA LEU A 275 -19.38 -12.55 -2.37
C LEU A 275 -18.97 -13.99 -2.00
N LEU A 276 -17.67 -14.27 -1.95
CA LEU A 276 -17.18 -15.62 -1.67
C LEU A 276 -17.45 -16.04 -0.22
N SER A 277 -17.34 -15.11 0.75
CA SER A 277 -17.75 -15.37 2.13
C SER A 277 -19.24 -15.69 2.24
N THR A 278 -20.07 -15.08 1.39
CA THR A 278 -21.53 -15.34 1.35
C THR A 278 -21.84 -16.69 0.73
N LEU A 279 -21.15 -17.05 -0.35
CA LEU A 279 -21.32 -18.34 -1.05
C LEU A 279 -20.76 -19.53 -0.27
N GLN A 280 -19.85 -19.28 0.68
CA GLN A 280 -19.21 -20.30 1.52
C GLN A 280 -18.44 -21.38 0.74
N TRP A 281 -18.04 -21.11 -0.50
CA TRP A 281 -17.22 -22.02 -1.28
C TRP A 281 -15.85 -22.25 -0.62
N THR A 282 -15.36 -23.48 -0.72
CA THR A 282 -14.10 -23.91 -0.09
C THR A 282 -12.92 -23.57 -1.00
N VAL A 283 -12.06 -22.67 -0.55
CA VAL A 283 -10.89 -22.19 -1.31
C VAL A 283 -9.62 -22.85 -0.79
N ASP A 284 -8.86 -23.51 -1.67
CA ASP A 284 -7.57 -24.15 -1.32
C ASP A 284 -6.41 -23.15 -1.34
N VAL A 285 -6.36 -22.33 -2.40
CA VAL A 285 -5.27 -21.39 -2.66
C VAL A 285 -5.86 -20.05 -3.07
N LEU A 286 -5.28 -18.98 -2.55
CA LEU A 286 -5.59 -17.61 -2.89
C LEU A 286 -4.31 -16.89 -3.28
N TYR A 287 -4.29 -16.25 -4.45
CA TYR A 287 -3.27 -15.28 -4.86
C TYR A 287 -3.88 -13.88 -4.83
N LEU A 288 -3.24 -12.94 -4.11
CA LEU A 288 -3.72 -11.59 -3.86
C LEU A 288 -2.68 -10.56 -4.35
N ASP A 289 -3.06 -9.77 -5.35
CA ASP A 289 -2.19 -8.84 -6.07
C ASP A 289 -3.00 -7.67 -6.67
N SER A 290 -3.96 -7.16 -5.89
CA SER A 290 -4.93 -6.15 -6.35
C SER A 290 -4.71 -4.74 -5.79
N ALA A 291 -3.92 -4.59 -4.74
CA ALA A 291 -3.75 -3.32 -4.04
C ALA A 291 -2.32 -3.08 -3.57
N HIS A 292 -1.84 -1.85 -3.78
CA HIS A 292 -0.47 -1.42 -3.53
C HIS A 292 -0.38 -0.14 -2.69
N GLU A 293 -1.49 0.28 -2.08
CA GLU A 293 -1.56 1.46 -1.22
C GLU A 293 -1.71 1.09 0.26
N PHE A 294 -1.24 2.00 1.12
CA PHE A 294 -1.32 1.81 2.56
C PHE A 294 -2.77 1.62 3.05
N GLY A 295 -2.98 0.58 3.84
CA GLY A 295 -4.27 0.22 4.39
C GLY A 295 -5.15 -0.60 3.43
N GLU A 296 -4.96 -0.48 2.12
CA GLU A 296 -5.74 -1.25 1.13
C GLU A 296 -5.30 -2.72 1.16
N THR A 297 -3.99 -2.99 1.09
CA THR A 297 -3.46 -4.36 1.19
C THR A 297 -3.85 -4.99 2.53
N PHE A 298 -3.77 -4.24 3.64
CA PHE A 298 -4.18 -4.75 4.97
C PHE A 298 -5.66 -5.13 5.02
N LEU A 299 -6.54 -4.30 4.45
CA LEU A 299 -7.97 -4.57 4.33
C LEU A 299 -8.21 -5.85 3.53
N GLU A 300 -7.58 -5.99 2.37
CA GLU A 300 -7.74 -7.16 1.51
C GLU A 300 -7.23 -8.44 2.17
N LEU A 301 -6.04 -8.41 2.78
CA LEU A 301 -5.50 -9.53 3.54
C LEU A 301 -6.48 -9.98 4.62
N THR A 302 -7.05 -9.03 5.37
CA THR A 302 -7.99 -9.33 6.45
C THR A 302 -9.27 -9.98 5.92
N MET A 303 -9.86 -9.45 4.85
CA MET A 303 -11.10 -9.98 4.28
C MET A 303 -10.87 -11.36 3.64
N TRP A 304 -9.87 -11.48 2.79
CA TRP A 304 -9.62 -12.72 2.05
C TRP A 304 -9.10 -13.85 2.94
N TRP A 305 -8.47 -13.53 4.08
CA TRP A 305 -8.08 -14.52 5.09
C TRP A 305 -9.28 -15.25 5.69
N GLU A 306 -10.44 -14.59 5.79
CA GLU A 306 -11.66 -15.22 6.30
C GLU A 306 -12.27 -16.22 5.31
N VAL A 307 -12.09 -15.95 4.01
CA VAL A 307 -12.59 -16.77 2.88
C VAL A 307 -11.76 -18.05 2.73
N LEU A 308 -10.45 -17.97 2.97
CA LEU A 308 -9.56 -19.12 2.81
C LEU A 308 -9.87 -20.22 3.85
N ARG A 309 -9.91 -21.47 3.39
CA ARG A 309 -10.16 -22.60 4.30
C ARG A 309 -9.01 -22.78 5.30
N PRO A 310 -9.25 -23.38 6.46
CA PRO A 310 -8.17 -23.82 7.34
C PRO A 310 -7.18 -24.73 6.60
N GLY A 311 -5.89 -24.38 6.65
CA GLY A 311 -4.81 -25.10 5.98
C GLY A 311 -4.71 -24.83 4.47
N GLY A 312 -5.45 -23.85 3.95
CA GLY A 312 -5.21 -23.31 2.62
C GLY A 312 -3.96 -22.43 2.58
N VAL A 313 -3.56 -22.03 1.37
CA VAL A 313 -2.38 -21.18 1.13
C VAL A 313 -2.82 -19.81 0.63
N MET A 314 -2.30 -18.75 1.25
CA MET A 314 -2.42 -17.38 0.76
C MET A 314 -1.07 -16.94 0.19
N MET A 315 -1.06 -16.46 -1.04
CA MET A 315 0.10 -15.90 -1.71
C MET A 315 -0.24 -14.53 -2.28
N GLY A 316 0.78 -13.77 -2.61
CA GLY A 316 0.66 -12.44 -3.21
C GLY A 316 2.03 -11.94 -3.63
N ASP A 317 2.11 -10.75 -4.18
CA ASP A 317 3.36 -10.22 -4.71
C ASP A 317 3.79 -8.89 -4.09
N ASP A 318 4.77 -8.20 -4.69
CA ASP A 318 5.16 -6.84 -4.36
C ASP A 318 5.58 -6.57 -2.91
N TYR A 319 5.96 -7.57 -2.12
CA TYR A 319 6.41 -7.34 -0.73
C TYR A 319 7.59 -6.40 -0.58
N VAL A 320 8.38 -6.18 -1.64
CA VAL A 320 9.47 -5.18 -1.59
C VAL A 320 8.94 -3.75 -1.68
N TRP A 321 7.70 -3.58 -2.12
CA TRP A 321 7.01 -2.30 -2.11
C TRP A 321 6.62 -1.96 -0.68
N HIS A 322 6.94 -0.72 -0.30
CA HIS A 322 6.91 -0.31 1.11
C HIS A 322 5.51 -0.40 1.74
N SER A 323 4.46 0.00 1.01
CA SER A 323 3.07 -0.08 1.43
C SER A 323 2.63 -1.53 1.65
N VAL A 324 2.87 -2.39 0.66
CA VAL A 324 2.56 -3.83 0.71
C VAL A 324 3.31 -4.51 1.85
N LYS A 325 4.61 -4.25 2.00
CA LYS A 325 5.44 -4.77 3.10
C LYS A 325 4.86 -4.41 4.46
N HIS A 326 4.59 -3.12 4.65
CA HIS A 326 4.09 -2.58 5.90
C HIS A 326 2.79 -3.28 6.31
N ASP A 327 1.84 -3.37 5.39
CA ASP A 327 0.52 -3.95 5.63
C ASP A 327 0.59 -5.46 5.86
N LEU A 328 1.42 -6.18 5.09
CA LEU A 328 1.62 -7.61 5.29
C LEU A 328 2.30 -7.90 6.65
N ASP A 329 3.37 -7.18 6.98
CA ASP A 329 4.07 -7.34 8.26
C ASP A 329 3.14 -7.04 9.45
N LEU A 330 2.30 -6.01 9.33
CA LEU A 330 1.30 -5.66 10.34
C LEU A 330 0.26 -6.78 10.48
N PHE A 331 -0.29 -7.27 9.38
CA PHE A 331 -1.26 -8.37 9.34
C PHE A 331 -0.69 -9.64 9.99
N VAL A 332 0.53 -10.01 9.62
CA VAL A 332 1.26 -11.17 10.17
C VAL A 332 1.47 -11.02 11.68
N LYS A 333 1.90 -9.84 12.12
CA LYS A 333 2.14 -9.56 13.54
C LYS A 333 0.86 -9.62 14.37
N ILE A 334 -0.23 -9.05 13.87
CA ILE A 334 -1.53 -9.05 14.57
C ILE A 334 -2.07 -10.48 14.70
N ASN A 335 -1.96 -11.26 13.63
CA ASN A 335 -2.52 -12.61 13.60
C ASN A 335 -1.57 -13.68 14.17
N GLY A 336 -0.32 -13.33 14.49
CA GLY A 336 0.68 -14.26 15.03
C GLY A 336 1.14 -15.30 14.01
N LEU A 337 1.31 -14.88 12.76
CA LEU A 337 1.60 -15.74 11.63
C LEU A 337 3.10 -15.79 11.32
N THR A 338 3.49 -16.69 10.41
CA THR A 338 4.86 -16.78 9.91
C THR A 338 4.83 -16.55 8.40
N LEU A 339 5.71 -15.69 7.91
CA LEU A 339 5.94 -15.50 6.48
C LEU A 339 7.00 -16.48 5.99
N THR A 340 6.78 -17.01 4.80
CA THR A 340 7.75 -17.84 4.09
C THR A 340 8.00 -17.21 2.73
N PHE A 341 9.25 -17.20 2.29
CA PHE A 341 9.62 -16.68 0.98
C PHE A 341 10.10 -17.83 0.10
N ASN A 342 9.85 -17.72 -1.22
CA ASN A 342 10.37 -18.68 -2.17
C ASN A 342 11.90 -18.51 -2.21
N PRO A 343 12.71 -19.54 -1.89
CA PRO A 343 14.17 -19.40 -1.83
C PRO A 343 14.82 -19.22 -3.21
N GLU A 344 14.14 -19.57 -4.30
CA GLU A 344 14.66 -19.45 -5.67
C GLU A 344 14.35 -18.09 -6.32
N GLU A 345 13.31 -17.40 -5.84
CA GLU A 345 13.04 -16.00 -6.16
C GLU A 345 13.67 -15.19 -5.04
N GLY A 346 14.95 -14.85 -5.22
CA GLY A 346 15.74 -14.20 -4.19
C GLY A 346 15.00 -13.05 -3.53
N GLU A 347 15.19 -12.88 -2.21
CA GLU A 347 14.89 -11.60 -1.58
C GLU A 347 15.57 -10.52 -2.43
N GLU A 348 14.80 -9.63 -3.05
CA GLU A 348 15.38 -8.37 -3.52
C GLU A 348 15.88 -7.66 -2.26
N THR A 349 17.19 -7.75 -2.04
CA THR A 349 17.82 -7.37 -0.79
C THR A 349 17.76 -5.86 -0.64
N CYS A 350 17.09 -5.40 0.42
CA CYS A 350 16.93 -3.99 0.70
C CYS A 350 17.81 -3.62 1.89
N ILE A 351 18.98 -3.04 1.60
CA ILE A 351 19.91 -2.51 2.61
C ILE A 351 19.21 -1.48 3.51
N ALA A 352 18.29 -0.68 2.95
CA ALA A 352 17.50 0.28 3.72
C ALA A 352 16.57 -0.41 4.73
N ALA A 353 15.92 -1.51 4.34
CA ALA A 353 15.07 -2.32 5.22
C ALA A 353 15.86 -3.21 6.22
N GLY A 354 17.18 -3.32 6.05
CA GLY A 354 18.04 -4.12 6.91
C GLY A 354 18.04 -5.61 6.61
N THR A 355 17.61 -6.00 5.41
CA THR A 355 17.59 -7.42 4.96
C THR A 355 18.91 -7.86 4.32
N GLU A 356 19.95 -7.02 4.32
CA GLU A 356 21.29 -7.34 3.81
C GLU A 356 22.39 -6.85 4.77
N GLU A 357 23.47 -7.62 4.92
CA GLU A 357 24.70 -7.18 5.59
C GLU A 357 25.52 -6.24 4.69
N ALA A 358 25.09 -4.98 4.57
CA ALA A 358 25.97 -3.93 4.08
C ALA A 358 26.89 -3.45 5.21
N SER A 359 28.07 -2.90 4.86
CA SER A 359 28.92 -2.21 5.83
C SER A 359 28.32 -0.83 6.15
N VAL A 360 27.25 -0.86 6.95
CA VAL A 360 26.49 0.31 7.39
C VAL A 360 27.37 1.15 8.32
N VAL A 361 27.53 2.42 7.97
CA VAL A 361 28.31 3.40 8.73
C VAL A 361 27.42 4.33 9.55
N HIS A 362 26.16 4.47 9.13
CA HIS A 362 25.14 5.24 9.84
C HIS A 362 23.75 4.70 9.52
N ARG A 363 22.87 4.69 10.52
CA ARG A 363 21.46 4.36 10.36
C ARG A 363 20.65 5.16 11.37
N ASP A 364 19.61 5.82 10.90
CA ASP A 364 18.59 6.46 11.72
C ASP A 364 17.18 6.20 11.14
N SER A 365 16.16 6.88 11.67
CA SER A 365 14.78 6.71 11.23
C SER A 365 14.48 7.27 9.83
N ARG A 366 15.40 8.03 9.23
CA ARG A 366 15.23 8.69 7.93
C ARG A 366 16.23 8.22 6.88
N PHE A 367 17.45 7.84 7.26
CA PHE A 367 18.52 7.50 6.33
C PHE A 367 19.35 6.28 6.77
N VAL A 368 19.89 5.60 5.75
CA VAL A 368 20.91 4.57 5.89
C VAL A 368 22.13 4.98 5.05
N VAL A 369 23.32 4.87 5.63
CA VAL A 369 24.58 5.15 4.95
C VAL A 369 25.47 3.92 5.04
N PHE A 370 25.97 3.46 3.90
CA PHE A 370 26.81 2.26 3.81
C PHE A 370 27.87 2.43 2.72
N HIS A 371 28.93 1.62 2.77
CA HIS A 371 29.93 1.64 1.72
C HIS A 371 29.38 1.04 0.42
N ASP A 372 29.71 1.68 -0.70
CA ASP A 372 29.44 1.15 -2.03
C ASP A 372 30.17 -0.19 -2.23
N ARG A 373 29.48 -1.17 -2.83
CA ARG A 373 30.01 -2.51 -3.09
C ARG A 373 31.23 -2.51 -4.03
N ALA A 374 31.31 -1.53 -4.93
CA ALA A 374 32.39 -1.35 -5.90
C ALA A 374 32.96 0.08 -5.77
N PRO A 375 33.74 0.36 -4.71
CA PRO A 375 34.19 1.70 -4.41
C PRO A 375 35.08 2.27 -5.52
N ALA A 376 34.77 3.49 -5.99
CA ALA A 376 35.54 4.18 -7.02
C ALA A 376 36.60 5.12 -6.44
N ALA A 377 36.48 5.48 -5.16
CA ALA A 377 37.34 6.46 -4.48
C ALA A 377 37.78 5.95 -3.10
N THR A 378 38.66 6.72 -2.44
CA THR A 378 39.22 6.40 -1.12
C THR A 378 38.14 6.05 -0.09
N ALA A 379 37.02 6.78 -0.12
CA ALA A 379 35.74 6.24 0.33
C ALA A 379 34.66 6.52 -0.70
N HIS A 380 33.77 5.55 -0.83
CA HIS A 380 32.57 5.66 -1.64
C HIS A 380 31.40 5.17 -0.78
N LEU A 381 30.55 6.10 -0.37
CA LEU A 381 29.36 5.83 0.42
C LEU A 381 28.11 6.07 -0.41
N GLN A 382 27.05 5.35 -0.09
CA GLN A 382 25.70 5.61 -0.59
C GLN A 382 24.84 6.09 0.58
N ILE A 383 24.23 7.26 0.45
CA ILE A 383 23.26 7.82 1.39
C ILE A 383 21.88 7.55 0.80
N VAL A 384 21.03 6.87 1.54
CA VAL A 384 19.77 6.32 1.05
C VAL A 384 18.67 6.64 2.06
N PRO A 385 17.50 7.18 1.65
CA PRO A 385 16.38 7.35 2.56
C PRO A 385 15.81 5.99 2.99
N VAL A 386 15.22 5.91 4.18
CA VAL A 386 14.46 4.72 4.60
C VAL A 386 13.17 4.61 3.77
N GLN A 387 12.54 5.75 3.49
CA GLN A 387 11.38 5.81 2.59
C GLN A 387 11.81 5.58 1.15
N HIS A 388 11.10 4.68 0.45
CA HIS A 388 11.36 4.40 -0.95
C HIS A 388 10.98 5.57 -1.86
N ILE A 389 11.93 5.96 -2.72
CA ILE A 389 11.79 6.92 -3.81
C ILE A 389 12.62 6.34 -4.95
N ASP A 390 12.10 6.18 -6.16
CA ASP A 390 12.79 5.36 -7.19
C ASP A 390 14.21 5.87 -7.50
N ASN A 391 14.34 7.16 -7.82
CA ASN A 391 15.61 7.80 -8.12
C ASN A 391 15.47 9.32 -8.11
N VAL A 392 16.56 10.03 -8.43
CA VAL A 392 16.62 11.49 -8.40
C VAL A 392 15.64 12.17 -9.37
N ASN A 393 15.15 11.48 -10.41
CA ASN A 393 14.18 12.03 -11.35
C ASN A 393 12.73 11.97 -10.83
N SER A 394 12.47 11.21 -9.77
CA SER A 394 11.15 11.16 -9.11
C SER A 394 10.92 12.34 -8.14
N LEU A 395 11.94 13.20 -7.95
CA LEU A 395 11.88 14.37 -7.06
C LEU A 395 11.24 15.57 -7.75
N ASN A 396 10.39 16.29 -7.01
CA ASN A 396 9.63 17.45 -7.48
C ASN A 396 10.14 18.76 -6.85
N PRO A 397 10.05 19.91 -7.56
CA PRO A 397 10.39 21.23 -7.01
C PRO A 397 9.46 21.69 -5.87
N CYS A 398 9.61 21.07 -4.71
CA CYS A 398 8.82 21.30 -3.52
C CYS A 398 9.70 21.34 -2.27
N ALA A 399 9.17 21.95 -1.20
CA ALA A 399 9.91 22.11 0.05
C ALA A 399 10.31 20.76 0.70
N ALA A 400 9.49 19.72 0.53
CA ALA A 400 9.75 18.40 1.09
C ALA A 400 10.96 17.72 0.44
N ASP A 401 10.99 17.65 -0.90
CA ASP A 401 12.09 17.03 -1.64
C ASP A 401 13.38 17.84 -1.55
N HIS A 402 13.27 19.18 -1.55
CA HIS A 402 14.41 20.04 -1.25
C HIS A 402 15.01 19.74 0.14
N ALA A 403 14.16 19.63 1.16
CA ALA A 403 14.62 19.29 2.52
C ALA A 403 15.24 17.89 2.57
N LEU A 404 14.65 16.90 1.90
CA LEU A 404 15.18 15.54 1.81
C LEU A 404 16.61 15.53 1.24
N VAL A 405 16.81 16.10 0.05
CA VAL A 405 18.15 16.13 -0.58
C VAL A 405 19.13 16.97 0.26
N SER A 406 18.65 18.01 0.93
CA SER A 406 19.48 18.86 1.79
C SER A 406 20.00 18.07 2.97
N ASP A 407 19.12 17.31 3.63
CA ASP A 407 19.47 16.44 4.74
C ASP A 407 20.41 15.31 4.30
N MET A 408 20.18 14.70 3.13
CA MET A 408 21.10 13.71 2.56
C MET A 408 22.50 14.29 2.35
N LEU A 409 22.60 15.52 1.80
CA LEU A 409 23.87 16.20 1.56
C LEU A 409 24.59 16.55 2.88
N LEU A 410 23.85 17.06 3.87
CA LEU A 410 24.40 17.37 5.19
C LEU A 410 24.93 16.10 5.89
N LEU A 411 24.14 15.02 5.89
CA LEU A 411 24.53 13.74 6.46
C LEU A 411 25.76 13.16 5.74
N GLY A 412 25.78 13.20 4.40
CA GLY A 412 26.93 12.74 3.62
C GLY A 412 28.21 13.52 3.95
N ARG A 413 28.10 14.84 4.13
CA ARG A 413 29.22 15.71 4.55
C ARG A 413 29.69 15.38 5.97
N GLU A 414 28.77 15.16 6.90
CA GLU A 414 29.08 14.78 8.28
C GLU A 414 29.83 13.44 8.34
N VAL A 415 29.25 12.40 7.72
CA VAL A 415 29.83 11.05 7.74
C VAL A 415 31.20 11.03 7.08
N LEU A 416 31.38 11.68 5.92
CA LEU A 416 32.71 11.77 5.29
C LEU A 416 33.69 12.60 6.11
N SER A 417 33.26 13.65 6.83
CA SER A 417 34.16 14.42 7.70
C SER A 417 34.72 13.58 8.83
N ARG A 418 33.90 12.66 9.38
CA ARG A 418 34.30 11.75 10.45
C ARG A 418 35.31 10.70 9.97
N LEU A 419 35.14 10.18 8.75
CA LEU A 419 35.99 9.12 8.20
C LEU A 419 37.25 9.63 7.49
N HIS A 420 37.10 10.73 6.74
CA HIS A 420 38.12 11.30 5.86
C HIS A 420 38.09 12.85 5.95
N PRO A 421 38.53 13.43 7.07
CA PRO A 421 38.38 14.86 7.35
C PRO A 421 39.01 15.75 6.27
N ASP A 422 40.22 15.38 5.81
CA ASP A 422 41.04 16.21 4.91
C ASP A 422 40.85 15.88 3.42
N ALA A 423 40.04 14.88 3.09
CA ALA A 423 39.86 14.45 1.70
C ALA A 423 38.94 15.42 0.93
N PRO A 424 39.28 15.79 -0.32
CA PRO A 424 38.34 16.46 -1.22
C PRO A 424 37.12 15.58 -1.45
N ARG A 425 35.93 16.18 -1.60
CA ARG A 425 34.65 15.45 -1.60
C ARG A 425 33.85 15.70 -2.86
N ARG A 426 33.03 14.72 -3.24
CA ARG A 426 32.06 14.86 -4.33
C ARG A 426 30.75 14.18 -3.95
N PHE A 427 29.64 14.85 -4.23
CA PHE A 427 28.30 14.38 -3.96
C PHE A 427 27.45 14.44 -5.23
N GLY A 428 26.61 13.45 -5.46
CA GLY A 428 25.68 13.48 -6.57
C GLY A 428 24.94 12.16 -6.81
N PHE A 429 24.14 12.18 -7.87
CA PHE A 429 23.23 11.10 -8.25
C PHE A 429 23.54 10.65 -9.67
N HIS A 430 23.49 9.35 -9.92
CA HIS A 430 23.46 8.84 -11.28
C HIS A 430 22.07 8.98 -11.89
N ARG A 431 22.03 9.27 -13.19
CA ARG A 431 20.85 9.16 -14.05
C ARG A 431 21.13 8.11 -15.12
N ALA A 432 20.10 7.68 -15.84
CA ALA A 432 20.26 6.79 -16.98
C ALA A 432 21.38 7.31 -17.91
N PRO A 433 22.31 6.46 -18.38
CA PRO A 433 22.29 4.99 -18.32
C PRO A 433 23.05 4.35 -17.14
N PHE A 434 23.53 5.12 -16.16
CA PHE A 434 24.34 4.58 -15.04
C PHE A 434 23.58 4.41 -13.72
N CYS A 435 22.25 4.49 -13.77
CA CYS A 435 21.35 4.19 -12.66
C CYS A 435 20.59 2.89 -13.00
N SER A 436 20.91 1.80 -12.29
CA SER A 436 20.24 0.50 -12.42
C SER A 436 19.61 0.02 -11.11
N ILE A 437 19.60 0.89 -10.09
CA ILE A 437 18.99 0.64 -8.78
C ILE A 437 17.77 1.55 -8.67
N TYR A 438 16.63 0.94 -8.38
CA TYR A 438 15.35 1.63 -8.16
C TYR A 438 15.21 1.97 -6.68
N HIS A 439 16.11 2.80 -6.18
CA HIS A 439 15.94 3.49 -4.91
C HIS A 439 16.89 4.70 -4.89
N LEU A 440 16.43 5.86 -4.43
CA LEU A 440 17.17 7.11 -4.38
C LEU A 440 18.44 6.93 -3.54
N HIS A 441 19.59 7.01 -4.17
CA HIS A 441 20.88 6.93 -3.49
C HIS A 441 21.77 8.07 -3.94
N MET A 442 22.29 8.83 -2.98
CA MET A 442 23.30 9.85 -3.23
C MET A 442 24.69 9.24 -3.00
N HIS A 443 25.54 9.31 -4.02
CA HIS A 443 26.94 8.95 -3.88
C HIS A 443 27.69 10.04 -3.12
N ALA A 444 28.42 9.65 -2.08
CA ALA A 444 29.36 10.51 -1.36
C ALA A 444 30.77 9.94 -1.49
N LEU A 445 31.64 10.68 -2.17
CA LEU A 445 32.99 10.27 -2.51
C LEU A 445 34.01 11.08 -1.71
N ALA A 446 34.93 10.40 -1.03
CA ALA A 446 36.18 10.99 -0.54
C ALA A 446 37.31 10.65 -1.52
N LEU A 447 37.89 11.67 -2.13
CA LEU A 447 38.94 11.57 -3.15
C LEU A 447 40.33 11.39 -2.51
N PRO A 448 41.33 10.87 -3.25
CA PRO A 448 41.37 10.59 -4.70
C PRO A 448 40.55 9.37 -5.14
N PHE A 449 40.32 9.28 -6.45
CA PHE A 449 39.81 8.06 -7.09
C PHE A 449 40.85 6.95 -7.05
N LEU A 450 40.39 5.70 -6.95
CA LEU A 450 41.26 4.53 -6.99
C LEU A 450 41.80 4.29 -8.41
N PRO A 451 43.02 3.74 -8.56
CA PRO A 451 43.54 3.35 -9.87
C PRO A 451 42.61 2.36 -10.57
N GLY A 452 42.28 2.61 -11.85
CA GLY A 452 41.39 1.75 -12.63
C GLY A 452 39.89 1.97 -12.39
N ALA A 453 39.50 2.91 -11.51
CA ALA A 453 38.10 3.28 -11.33
C ALA A 453 37.53 3.95 -12.60
N MET A 454 36.25 3.71 -12.87
CA MET A 454 35.51 4.31 -14.00
C MET A 454 35.14 5.77 -13.69
N THR A 455 36.15 6.63 -13.52
CA THR A 455 36.00 8.01 -13.02
C THR A 455 35.12 8.91 -13.90
N PHE A 456 34.97 8.57 -15.17
CA PHE A 456 34.06 9.29 -16.09
C PHE A 456 32.59 9.21 -15.66
N LYS A 457 32.21 8.26 -14.81
CA LYS A 457 30.87 8.17 -14.21
C LYS A 457 30.58 9.34 -13.25
N TYR A 458 31.63 9.95 -12.69
CA TYR A 458 31.54 10.98 -11.65
C TYR A 458 32.20 12.29 -12.11
N PRO A 459 31.75 12.94 -13.20
CA PRO A 459 32.42 14.14 -13.73
C PRO A 459 32.29 15.36 -12.81
N THR A 460 33.17 16.36 -12.99
CA THR A 460 33.08 17.69 -12.36
C THR A 460 32.33 18.71 -13.21
N HIS A 461 32.00 18.34 -14.44
CA HIS A 461 31.27 19.16 -15.40
C HIS A 461 29.90 18.54 -15.64
N TRP A 462 28.98 19.34 -16.17
CA TRP A 462 27.63 18.90 -16.48
C TRP A 462 27.65 17.72 -17.46
N THR A 463 26.90 16.67 -17.14
CA THR A 463 26.63 15.54 -18.04
C THR A 463 25.19 15.04 -17.83
N PRO A 464 24.56 14.40 -18.83
CA PRO A 464 23.20 13.88 -18.70
C PRO A 464 23.04 12.80 -17.61
N TRP A 465 24.10 12.06 -17.31
CA TRP A 465 24.08 10.86 -16.46
C TRP A 465 24.60 11.08 -15.03
N TRP A 466 25.03 12.30 -14.70
CA TRP A 466 25.47 12.68 -13.37
C TRP A 466 24.91 14.04 -12.99
N LEU A 467 24.16 14.08 -11.89
CA LEU A 467 23.63 15.29 -11.29
C LEU A 467 24.37 15.56 -9.97
N ALA A 468 25.08 16.68 -9.86
CA ALA A 468 25.69 17.06 -8.59
C ALA A 468 24.61 17.36 -7.54
N ALA A 469 24.88 17.03 -6.27
CA ALA A 469 23.88 17.19 -5.21
C ALA A 469 23.45 18.66 -5.03
N GLU A 470 24.40 19.59 -5.19
CA GLU A 470 24.12 21.03 -5.16
C GLU A 470 23.23 21.50 -6.33
N ASP A 471 23.41 20.93 -7.53
CA ASP A 471 22.57 21.24 -8.68
C ASP A 471 21.16 20.65 -8.51
N ALA A 472 21.06 19.45 -7.93
CA ALA A 472 19.77 18.85 -7.55
C ALA A 472 19.02 19.74 -6.56
N LEU A 473 19.69 20.25 -5.53
CA LEU A 473 19.11 21.18 -4.56
C LEU A 473 18.61 22.46 -5.21
N ALA A 474 19.40 23.05 -6.10
CA ALA A 474 19.00 24.27 -6.82
C ALA A 474 17.74 24.03 -7.66
N ALA A 475 17.64 22.88 -8.34
CA ALA A 475 16.49 22.51 -9.15
C ALA A 475 15.22 22.24 -8.33
N LEU A 476 15.36 21.83 -7.07
CA LEU A 476 14.24 21.51 -6.18
C LEU A 476 13.71 22.72 -5.39
N GLN A 477 14.32 23.90 -5.53
CA GLN A 477 13.82 25.10 -4.86
C GLN A 477 12.38 25.40 -5.30
N PRO A 478 11.45 25.61 -4.35
CA PRO A 478 10.08 25.97 -4.69
C PRO A 478 10.07 27.30 -5.45
N PRO A 479 9.16 27.48 -6.42
CA PRO A 479 9.07 28.73 -7.17
C PRO A 479 8.85 29.92 -6.20
N PRO A 480 9.44 31.09 -6.48
CA PRO A 480 9.29 32.26 -5.63
C PRO A 480 7.80 32.60 -5.48
N THR A 481 7.39 32.92 -4.26
CA THR A 481 5.99 33.28 -4.01
C THR A 481 5.69 34.61 -4.71
N ALA A 482 4.43 34.83 -5.13
CA ALA A 482 4.03 36.06 -5.83
C ALA A 482 4.30 37.38 -5.06
N LYS A 483 4.71 37.31 -3.78
CA LYS A 483 5.21 38.46 -3.00
C LYS A 483 6.64 38.86 -3.34
N ASP A 484 7.44 37.97 -3.91
CA ASP A 484 8.86 38.19 -4.23
C ASP A 484 9.07 38.66 -5.68
N ALA A 485 8.04 38.53 -6.55
CA ALA A 485 8.08 38.95 -7.95
C ALA A 485 7.87 40.46 -8.17
N GLY A 486 7.71 41.24 -7.10
CA GLY A 486 7.61 42.69 -7.12
C GLY A 486 8.97 43.39 -7.27
N GLY A 487 9.77 43.05 -8.28
CA GLY A 487 11.05 43.72 -8.49
C GLY A 487 11.93 43.13 -9.59
N GLY A 488 11.63 43.47 -10.85
CA GLY A 488 12.60 43.34 -11.95
C GLY A 488 12.11 42.44 -13.09
N GLY A 489 11.55 43.06 -14.12
CA GLY A 489 11.24 42.40 -15.38
C GLY A 489 12.50 42.13 -16.22
N GLY A 490 12.47 41.06 -17.00
CA GLY A 490 13.46 40.82 -18.05
C GLY A 490 13.61 39.39 -18.53
N GLY A 491 12.63 38.93 -19.32
CA GLY A 491 12.75 37.98 -20.45
C GLY A 491 13.71 36.79 -20.43
N GLY A 492 13.16 35.60 -20.70
CA GLY A 492 13.77 34.69 -21.68
C GLY A 492 13.78 33.19 -21.37
N LYS A 493 12.97 32.47 -22.16
CA LYS A 493 13.13 31.10 -22.70
C LYS A 493 13.15 29.91 -21.72
N GLY A 494 12.09 29.11 -21.81
CA GLY A 494 11.95 27.78 -21.22
C GLY A 494 12.85 26.74 -21.90
N LEU A 495 13.19 25.73 -21.09
CA LEU A 495 13.94 24.51 -21.40
C LEU A 495 13.16 23.57 -22.33
#